data_AF-A0A1G8UKU4-F1
#
_entry.id   AF-A0A1G8UKU4-F1
#
_cell.length_a   1.000
_cell.length_b   1.000
_cell.length_c   1.000
_cell.angle_alpha   90.00
_cell.angle_beta   90.00
_cell.angle_gamma   90.00
#
_symmetry.space_group_name_H-M   'P 1'
#
loop_
_entity.id
_entity.type
_entity.pdbx_description
1 polymer ?
#
loop_
_entity_poly.entity_id
_entity_poly.type
_entity_poly.pdbx_seq_one_letter_code
_entity_poly.pdbx_strand_id
1 'polypeptide(L)'
;MDIKHEVTQTESSLLASFPDYLDAQRLVDRMSDDGFPVESVRIIGDGVRTVEQVTGRMTRARAAAAGTASGAWFGVFIGLLFGLFTAGQAWAWFVFISLAVGAFWGAVFGFVAHWSTRGRRDFASTMTLQARRYEVHVDRERAAEAAKYVL
;
A
#
# COMPACT_ATOMS: atom_id res chain seq x y z
N MET A 1 -16.46 -24.38 2.54
CA MET A 1 -16.18 -23.68 3.82
C MET A 1 -16.57 -22.23 3.59
N ASP A 2 -17.88 -21.99 3.64
CA ASP A 2 -18.49 -20.68 3.42
C ASP A 2 -18.24 -19.82 4.66
N ILE A 3 -17.36 -18.83 4.54
CA ILE A 3 -17.28 -17.78 5.53
C ILE A 3 -18.46 -16.85 5.27
N LYS A 4 -19.58 -17.12 5.96
CA LYS A 4 -20.63 -16.13 6.17
C LYS A 4 -19.97 -14.96 6.91
N HIS A 5 -19.60 -13.92 6.18
CA HIS A 5 -19.42 -12.61 6.77
C HIS A 5 -20.81 -12.08 7.15
N GLU A 6 -21.36 -12.58 8.26
CA GLU A 6 -22.37 -11.83 9.01
C GLU A 6 -21.65 -10.61 9.57
N VAL A 7 -21.53 -9.57 8.73
CA VAL A 7 -21.47 -8.22 9.26
C VAL A 7 -22.77 -8.08 10.01
N THR A 8 -22.75 -8.22 11.34
CA THR A 8 -23.87 -7.90 12.20
C THR A 8 -24.25 -6.46 11.87
N GLN A 9 -25.19 -6.29 10.95
CA GLN A 9 -25.68 -5.00 10.51
C GLN A 9 -26.62 -4.54 11.62
N THR A 10 -26.05 -4.17 12.78
CA THR A 10 -26.77 -3.41 13.80
C THR A 10 -27.39 -2.24 13.07
N GLU A 11 -28.72 -2.13 13.08
CA GLU A 11 -29.45 -1.07 12.39
C GLU A 11 -28.82 0.29 12.76
N SER A 12 -28.05 0.87 11.82
CA SER A 12 -27.49 2.20 11.97
C SER A 12 -28.36 3.22 11.28
N SER A 13 -28.46 4.40 11.89
CA SER A 13 -28.99 5.59 11.24
C SER A 13 -27.84 6.49 10.79
N LEU A 14 -27.95 7.04 9.58
CA LEU A 14 -27.09 8.11 9.12
C LEU A 14 -27.31 9.34 10.02
N LEU A 15 -26.22 9.87 10.56
CA LEU A 15 -26.22 11.07 11.40
C LEU A 15 -25.82 12.30 10.58
N ALA A 16 -24.70 12.22 9.85
CA ALA A 16 -24.20 13.30 9.01
C ALA A 16 -23.30 12.74 7.88
N SER A 17 -23.11 13.51 6.82
CA SER A 17 -22.21 13.17 5.72
C SER A 17 -21.27 14.32 5.39
N PHE A 18 -20.01 13.99 5.15
CA PHE A 18 -18.91 14.92 4.95
C PHE A 18 -18.11 14.56 3.70
N PRO A 19 -17.54 15.54 2.98
CA PRO A 19 -16.66 15.26 1.84
C PRO A 19 -15.33 14.62 2.27
N ASP A 20 -14.82 15.00 3.45
CA ASP A 20 -13.51 14.62 3.95
C ASP A 20 -13.60 13.80 5.24
N TYR A 21 -12.68 12.84 5.39
CA TYR A 21 -12.61 11.99 6.58
C TYR A 21 -12.35 12.81 7.85
N LEU A 22 -11.54 13.87 7.76
CA LEU A 22 -11.21 14.73 8.89
C LEU A 22 -12.44 15.43 9.46
N ASP A 23 -13.39 15.83 8.63
CA ASP A 23 -14.62 16.47 9.10
C ASP A 23 -15.54 15.47 9.81
N ALA A 24 -15.63 14.24 9.28
CA ALA A 24 -16.31 13.15 9.94
C ALA A 24 -15.66 12.80 11.29
N GLN A 25 -14.33 12.77 11.35
CA GLN A 25 -13.58 12.55 12.58
C GLN A 25 -13.84 13.65 13.62
N ARG A 26 -13.82 14.92 13.21
CA ARG A 26 -14.13 16.05 14.11
C ARG A 26 -15.53 15.96 14.72
N LEU A 27 -16.51 15.41 14.00
CA LEU A 27 -17.83 15.17 14.58
C LEU A 27 -17.75 14.10 15.69
N VAL A 28 -17.05 12.99 15.44
CA VAL A 28 -16.85 11.93 16.44
C VAL A 28 -16.05 12.44 17.64
N ASP A 29 -15.05 13.29 17.41
CA ASP A 29 -14.25 13.90 18.48
C ASP A 29 -15.14 14.78 19.38
N ARG A 30 -16.00 15.64 18.80
CA ARG A 30 -16.96 16.42 19.59
C ARG A 30 -17.92 15.55 20.40
N MET A 31 -18.39 14.45 19.80
CA MET A 31 -19.24 13.47 20.50
C MET A 31 -18.48 12.86 21.68
N SER A 32 -17.22 12.47 21.48
CA SER A 32 -16.35 11.92 22.53
C SER A 32 -16.10 12.91 23.66
N ASP A 33 -15.80 14.17 23.34
CA ASP A 33 -15.52 15.23 24.31
C ASP A 33 -16.73 15.53 25.21
N ASP A 34 -17.94 15.44 24.64
CA ASP A 34 -19.21 15.58 25.37
C ASP A 34 -19.65 14.29 26.08
N GLY A 35 -18.80 13.25 26.10
CA GLY A 35 -19.04 11.99 26.81
C GLY A 35 -20.00 11.03 26.11
N PHE A 36 -20.29 11.23 24.83
CA PHE A 36 -21.11 10.30 24.05
C PHE A 36 -20.37 8.97 23.86
N PRO A 37 -21.05 7.82 24.00
CA PRO A 37 -20.46 6.50 23.80
C PRO A 37 -20.13 6.24 22.31
N VAL A 38 -18.93 6.63 21.90
CA VAL A 38 -18.43 6.55 20.51
C VAL A 38 -18.29 5.13 19.98
N GLU A 39 -18.40 4.11 20.83
CA GLU A 39 -18.42 2.70 20.42
C GLU A 39 -19.66 2.38 19.57
N SER A 40 -20.70 3.19 19.69
CA SER A 40 -21.93 3.12 18.87
C SER A 40 -21.87 3.92 17.57
N VAL A 41 -20.71 4.51 17.25
CA VAL A 41 -20.49 5.37 16.07
C VAL A 41 -19.62 4.66 15.03
N ARG A 42 -19.99 4.78 13.76
CA ARG A 42 -19.29 4.20 12.62
C ARG A 42 -19.05 5.25 11.55
N ILE A 43 -17.82 5.40 11.07
CA ILE A 43 -17.50 6.22 9.90
C ILE A 43 -17.45 5.29 8.68
N ILE A 44 -18.34 5.50 7.72
CA ILE A 44 -18.49 4.69 6.50
C ILE A 44 -18.06 5.53 5.30
N GLY A 45 -17.08 5.05 4.54
CA GLY A 45 -16.76 5.65 3.24
C GLY A 45 -17.81 5.23 2.20
N ASP A 46 -18.63 6.17 1.73
CA ASP A 46 -19.61 5.94 0.67
C ASP A 46 -19.02 6.20 -0.72
N GLY A 47 -19.53 5.44 -1.70
CA GLY A 47 -19.20 5.67 -3.11
C GLY A 47 -17.72 5.44 -3.40
N VAL A 48 -17.13 4.42 -2.75
CA VAL A 48 -15.73 4.04 -2.95
C VAL A 48 -15.49 3.74 -4.43
N ARG A 49 -14.57 4.50 -5.02
CA ARG A 49 -14.06 4.25 -6.36
C ARG A 49 -12.62 3.78 -6.27
N THR A 50 -12.30 2.78 -7.08
CA THR A 50 -10.92 2.38 -7.32
C THR A 50 -10.34 3.30 -8.38
N VAL A 51 -9.31 4.07 -8.04
CA VAL A 51 -8.55 4.87 -9.01
C VAL A 51 -7.26 4.14 -9.32
N GLU A 52 -7.07 3.80 -10.59
CA GLU A 52 -5.84 3.20 -11.11
C GLU A 52 -5.00 4.30 -11.75
N GLN A 53 -4.00 4.82 -11.04
CA GLN A 53 -3.13 5.85 -11.61
C GLN A 53 -2.06 5.20 -12.49
N VAL A 54 -2.09 5.52 -13.79
CA VAL A 54 -1.10 5.05 -14.75
C VAL A 54 0.19 5.86 -14.59
N THR A 55 1.17 5.28 -13.89
CA THR A 55 2.46 5.97 -13.59
C THR A 55 3.45 5.93 -14.75
N GLY A 56 3.17 5.15 -15.80
CA GLY A 56 3.97 5.08 -17.02
C GLY A 56 4.08 3.67 -17.58
N ARG A 57 4.78 3.55 -18.71
CA ARG A 57 5.02 2.26 -19.40
C ARG A 57 6.15 1.51 -18.71
N MET A 58 5.87 0.33 -18.17
CA MET A 58 6.95 -0.60 -17.78
C MET A 58 7.50 -1.26 -19.04
N THR A 59 8.69 -0.83 -19.47
CA THR A 59 9.41 -1.48 -20.57
C THR A 59 10.33 -2.57 -20.04
N ARG A 60 10.63 -3.58 -20.86
CA ARG A 60 11.62 -4.63 -20.58
C ARG A 60 12.97 -4.04 -20.15
N ALA A 61 13.34 -2.90 -20.75
CA ALA A 61 14.56 -2.15 -20.41
C ALA A 61 14.55 -1.63 -18.97
N ARG A 62 13.42 -1.10 -18.48
CA ARG A 62 13.30 -0.62 -17.10
C ARG A 62 13.37 -1.77 -16.08
N ALA A 63 12.77 -2.93 -16.41
CA ALA A 63 12.86 -4.12 -15.57
C ALA A 63 14.29 -4.70 -15.52
N ALA A 64 14.97 -4.77 -16.66
CA ALA A 64 16.36 -5.19 -16.71
C ALA A 64 17.28 -4.21 -15.96
N ALA A 65 17.06 -2.90 -16.06
CA ALA A 65 17.80 -1.89 -15.31
C ALA A 65 17.60 -2.02 -13.79
N ALA A 66 16.36 -2.24 -13.34
CA ALA A 66 16.06 -2.49 -11.93
C ALA A 66 16.74 -3.78 -11.42
N GLY A 67 16.71 -4.85 -12.21
CA GLY A 67 17.42 -6.09 -11.91
C GLY A 67 18.95 -5.93 -11.89
N THR A 68 19.50 -5.10 -12.77
CA THR A 68 20.94 -4.80 -12.80
C THR A 68 21.36 -4.12 -11.50
N ALA A 69 20.58 -3.14 -11.02
CA ALA A 69 20.89 -2.42 -9.78
C ALA A 69 20.85 -3.35 -8.55
N SER A 70 19.82 -4.20 -8.43
CA SER A 70 19.72 -5.14 -7.32
C SER A 70 20.81 -6.21 -7.36
N GLY A 71 21.11 -6.74 -8.55
CA GLY A 71 22.19 -7.71 -8.75
C GLY A 71 23.58 -7.13 -8.53
N ALA A 72 23.84 -5.89 -8.95
CA ALA A 72 25.11 -5.21 -8.72
C ALA A 72 25.38 -5.02 -7.23
N TRP A 73 24.37 -4.58 -6.47
CA TRP A 73 24.49 -4.44 -5.01
C TRP A 73 24.77 -5.78 -4.33
N PHE A 74 24.04 -6.84 -4.72
CA PHE A 74 24.28 -8.19 -4.20
C PHE A 74 25.67 -8.70 -4.58
N GLY A 75 26.11 -8.45 -5.81
CA GLY A 75 27.46 -8.78 -6.29
C GLY A 75 28.56 -8.09 -5.49
N VAL A 76 28.40 -6.79 -5.20
CA VAL A 76 29.32 -6.05 -4.32
C VAL A 76 29.34 -6.65 -2.93
N PHE A 77 28.18 -6.98 -2.35
CA PHE A 77 28.11 -7.60 -1.03
C PHE A 77 28.87 -8.93 -0.98
N ILE A 78 28.63 -9.82 -1.94
CA ILE A 78 29.36 -11.10 -2.06
C ILE A 78 30.87 -10.86 -2.27
N GLY A 79 31.24 -9.92 -3.13
CA GLY A 79 32.63 -9.55 -3.39
C GLY A 79 33.34 -9.02 -2.16
N LEU A 80 32.67 -8.23 -1.32
CA LEU A 80 33.20 -7.74 -0.05
C LEU A 80 33.39 -8.87 0.97
N LEU A 81 32.46 -9.84 1.03
CA LEU A 81 32.60 -11.01 1.90
C LEU A 81 33.82 -11.84 1.51
N PHE A 82 34.01 -12.16 0.23
CA PHE A 82 35.20 -12.90 -0.24
C PHE A 82 36.48 -12.06 -0.14
N GLY A 83 36.38 -10.74 -0.36
CA GLY A 83 37.46 -9.80 -0.21
C GLY A 83 38.01 -9.76 1.22
N LEU A 84 37.16 -9.94 2.24
CA LEU A 84 37.57 -9.96 3.65
C LEU A 84 38.53 -11.12 3.98
N PHE A 85 38.43 -12.22 3.25
CA PHE A 85 39.30 -13.40 3.40
C PHE A 85 40.49 -13.40 2.43
N THR A 86 40.65 -12.34 1.62
CA THR A 86 41.70 -12.21 0.60
C THR A 86 42.72 -11.15 0.99
N ALA A 87 44.01 -11.49 0.95
CA ALA A 87 45.09 -10.55 1.23
C ALA A 87 45.61 -9.83 -0.03
N GLY A 88 45.99 -8.56 0.11
CA GLY A 88 46.61 -7.76 -0.95
C GLY A 88 45.63 -7.37 -2.07
N GLN A 89 46.16 -6.90 -3.20
CA GLN A 89 45.39 -6.26 -4.31
C GLN A 89 44.28 -7.13 -4.92
N ALA A 90 44.30 -8.45 -4.66
CA ALA A 90 43.27 -9.38 -5.13
C ALA A 90 41.87 -9.08 -4.55
N TRP A 91 41.77 -8.43 -3.38
CA TRP A 91 40.46 -8.08 -2.77
C TRP A 91 39.62 -7.20 -3.70
N ALA A 92 40.22 -6.19 -4.33
CA ALA A 92 39.54 -5.28 -5.24
C ALA A 92 39.07 -6.02 -6.50
N TRP A 93 39.87 -6.97 -6.99
CA TRP A 93 39.54 -7.78 -8.15
C TRP A 93 38.31 -8.66 -7.91
N PHE A 94 38.20 -9.28 -6.73
CA PHE A 94 37.01 -10.04 -6.35
C PHE A 94 35.76 -9.16 -6.30
N VAL A 95 35.85 -7.96 -5.74
CA VAL A 95 34.72 -7.02 -5.71
C VAL A 95 34.28 -6.63 -7.13
N PHE A 96 35.22 -6.33 -8.03
CA PHE A 96 34.91 -5.99 -9.43
C PHE A 96 34.27 -7.15 -10.20
N ILE A 97 34.80 -8.36 -10.07
CA ILE A 97 34.22 -9.54 -10.73
C ILE A 97 32.84 -9.84 -10.17
N SER A 98 32.67 -9.85 -8.85
CA SER A 98 31.38 -10.14 -8.23
C SER A 98 30.34 -9.07 -8.56
N LEU A 99 30.72 -7.79 -8.66
CA LEU A 99 29.86 -6.72 -9.20
C LEU A 99 29.42 -7.05 -10.64
N ALA A 100 30.35 -7.35 -11.55
CA ALA A 100 30.03 -7.58 -12.95
C ALA A 100 29.11 -8.81 -13.14
N VAL A 101 29.43 -9.91 -12.45
CA VAL A 101 28.64 -11.14 -12.47
C VAL A 101 27.27 -10.91 -11.83
N GLY A 102 27.21 -10.23 -10.69
CA GLY A 102 25.97 -9.88 -10.00
C GLY A 102 25.08 -8.98 -10.84
N ALA A 103 25.64 -7.94 -11.47
CA ALA A 103 24.92 -7.06 -12.38
C ALA A 103 24.36 -7.82 -13.59
N PHE A 104 25.16 -8.70 -14.21
CA PHE A 104 24.73 -9.52 -15.35
C PHE A 104 23.56 -10.45 -14.97
N TRP A 105 23.73 -11.26 -13.92
CA TRP A 105 22.68 -12.18 -13.48
C TRP A 105 21.45 -11.44 -12.94
N GLY A 106 21.63 -10.31 -12.25
CA GLY A 106 20.53 -9.45 -11.82
C GLY A 106 19.73 -8.90 -12.99
N ALA A 107 20.40 -8.46 -14.08
CA ALA A 107 19.72 -8.05 -15.30
C ALA A 107 18.92 -9.19 -15.93
N VAL A 108 19.50 -10.40 -15.99
CA VAL A 108 18.84 -11.61 -16.51
C VAL A 108 17.63 -11.96 -15.66
N PHE A 109 17.75 -12.02 -14.33
CA PHE A 109 16.64 -12.32 -13.43
C PHE A 109 15.56 -11.23 -13.45
N GLY A 110 15.93 -9.95 -13.51
CA GLY A 110 14.97 -8.85 -13.65
C GLY A 110 14.20 -8.92 -14.97
N PHE A 111 14.88 -9.28 -16.06
CA PHE A 111 14.24 -9.54 -17.35
C PHE A 111 13.32 -10.76 -17.29
N VAL A 112 13.78 -11.88 -16.72
CA VAL A 112 13.01 -13.13 -16.61
C VAL A 112 11.81 -12.96 -15.68
N ALA A 113 11.94 -12.28 -14.54
CA ALA A 113 10.84 -11.97 -13.63
C ALA A 113 9.78 -11.09 -14.30
N HIS A 114 10.20 -10.11 -15.10
CA HIS A 114 9.28 -9.31 -15.92
C HIS A 114 8.67 -10.12 -17.08
N TRP A 115 9.39 -11.12 -17.59
CA TRP A 115 8.90 -12.00 -18.64
C TRP A 115 7.94 -13.07 -18.10
N SER A 116 8.15 -13.60 -16.90
CA SER A 116 7.25 -14.57 -16.24
C SER A 116 5.99 -13.92 -15.68
N THR A 117 6.06 -12.64 -15.32
CA THR A 117 4.89 -11.81 -15.01
C THR A 117 4.18 -11.27 -16.26
N ARG A 118 4.59 -11.69 -17.48
CA ARG A 118 3.85 -11.40 -18.71
C ARG A 118 2.47 -12.06 -18.67
N GLY A 119 1.49 -11.23 -18.36
CA GLY A 119 0.11 -11.53 -18.68
C GLY A 119 -0.86 -10.93 -17.68
N ARG A 120 -1.00 -9.60 -17.67
CA ARG A 120 -2.26 -8.84 -17.46
C ARG A 120 -2.05 -7.36 -17.07
N ARG A 121 -1.36 -6.59 -17.94
CA ARG A 121 -1.49 -5.11 -18.17
C ARG A 121 -0.11 -4.43 -18.22
N ASP A 122 0.14 -3.71 -19.31
CA ASP A 122 1.38 -2.96 -19.59
C ASP A 122 1.50 -1.63 -18.81
N PHE A 123 0.98 -1.59 -17.58
CA PHE A 123 0.93 -0.39 -16.76
C PHE A 123 1.42 -0.71 -15.34
N ALA A 124 2.39 0.06 -14.85
CA ALA A 124 2.64 0.13 -13.42
C ALA A 124 1.49 0.96 -12.81
N SER A 125 0.60 0.29 -12.10
CA SER A 125 -0.50 0.95 -11.40
C SER A 125 -0.39 0.79 -9.90
N THR A 126 -0.66 1.89 -9.21
CA THR A 126 -0.98 1.85 -7.78
C THR A 126 -2.50 1.89 -7.70
N MET A 127 -3.06 0.88 -7.04
CA MET A 127 -4.50 0.84 -6.76
C MET A 127 -4.76 1.62 -5.47
N THR A 128 -5.54 2.69 -5.57
CA THR A 128 -6.01 3.43 -4.39
C THR A 128 -7.53 3.36 -4.32
N LEU A 129 -8.04 3.03 -3.14
CA LEU A 129 -9.46 3.13 -2.82
C LEU A 129 -9.73 4.54 -2.30
N GLN A 130 -10.57 5.29 -3.01
CA GLN A 130 -10.97 6.64 -2.61
C GLN A 130 -12.48 6.67 -2.39
N ALA A 131 -12.92 7.00 -1.18
CA ALA A 131 -14.33 7.27 -0.91
C ALA A 131 -14.75 8.61 -1.54
N ARG A 132 -16.01 8.71 -1.98
CA ARG A 132 -16.57 9.96 -2.49
C ARG A 132 -16.97 10.90 -1.36
N ARG A 133 -17.46 10.32 -0.27
CA ARG A 133 -17.86 11.02 0.95
C ARG A 133 -17.74 10.07 2.13
N TYR A 134 -17.74 10.62 3.33
CA TYR A 134 -17.68 9.91 4.59
C TYR A 134 -18.97 10.16 5.35
N GLU A 135 -19.65 9.09 5.72
CA GLU A 135 -20.91 9.12 6.44
C GLU A 135 -20.66 8.69 7.88
N VAL A 136 -21.14 9.48 8.83
CA VAL A 136 -21.13 9.11 10.25
C VAL A 136 -22.48 8.48 10.56
N HIS A 137 -22.44 7.24 11.00
CA HIS A 137 -23.59 6.41 11.35
C HIS A 137 -23.57 6.14 12.85
N VAL A 138 -24.75 6.10 13.46
CA VAL A 138 -24.91 5.77 14.88
C VAL A 138 -25.94 4.66 15.02
N ASP A 139 -25.78 3.79 16.01
CA ASP A 139 -26.78 2.78 16.34
C ASP A 139 -28.15 3.42 16.58
N ARG A 140 -29.20 2.82 16.01
CA ARG A 140 -30.56 3.39 15.97
C ARG A 140 -31.08 3.78 17.35
N GLU A 141 -30.75 3.01 18.39
CA GLU A 141 -31.15 3.28 19.78
C GLU A 141 -30.66 4.64 20.32
N ARG A 142 -29.52 5.13 19.80
CA ARG A 142 -28.90 6.39 20.24
C ARG A 142 -28.96 7.50 19.18
N ALA A 143 -29.63 7.27 18.05
CA ALA A 143 -29.72 8.22 16.96
C ALA A 143 -30.38 9.55 17.38
N ALA A 144 -31.43 9.49 18.21
CA ALA A 144 -32.11 10.69 18.72
C ALA A 144 -31.21 11.53 19.64
N GLU A 145 -30.39 10.88 20.46
CA GLU A 145 -29.42 11.57 21.31
C GLU A 145 -28.29 12.18 20.48
N ALA A 146 -27.79 11.45 19.49
CA ALA A 146 -26.68 11.89 18.65
C ALA A 146 -27.05 13.08 17.72
N ALA A 147 -28.34 13.27 17.41
CA ALA A 147 -28.81 14.35 16.53
C ALA A 147 -28.41 15.75 17.03
N LYS A 148 -28.16 15.93 18.32
CA LYS A 148 -27.73 17.22 18.91
C LYS A 148 -26.35 17.70 18.46
N TYR A 149 -25.50 16.80 17.94
CA TYR A 149 -24.12 17.12 17.55
C TYR A 149 -23.95 17.60 16.09
N VAL A 150 -25.04 17.54 15.31
CA VAL A 150 -25.06 17.86 13.87
C VAL A 150 -25.49 19.30 13.60
N LEU A 151 -26.03 19.99 14.59
CA LEU A 151 -26.50 21.38 14.51
C LEU A 151 -25.35 22.39 14.54
#